data_AF-A0A850B950-F1
#
_entry.id   AF-A0A850B950-F1
#
_cell.length_a   1.000
_cell.length_b   1.000
_cell.length_c   1.000
_cell.angle_alpha   90.00
_cell.angle_beta   90.00
_cell.angle_gamma   90.00
#
_symmetry.space_group_name_H-M   'P 1'
#
loop_
_entity.id
_entity.type
_entity.pdbx_description
1 polymer ?
#
loop_
_entity_poly.entity_id
_entity_poly.type
_entity_poly.pdbx_seq_one_letter_code
_entity_poly.pdbx_strand_id
1 'polypeptide(L)'
;MRVWADGRGGIRRQYLSGAAKGVVLLQNRSGSWQRPPDGTFQSLPSAGSLTPDEVADAMIRNYKLSVSEGRRYAGIRTRRIAIRPRESWRPSRSLSIDPSTGLVLQDATYAPDGRTRSITEYISVQYGAQAAGLFETPKNAARTDDASPGSYTARASNDQVRADTGLPAPVPRYLPKGFRQISQGVLSSSAGVKTPASRYGDGLAAISIFVQGGVGDMGFDQVPGADTGTRGRRRYRWRRGIEMGRTPGAPIIETDRQRTTISIERYRLSYVVIGDIHVDELLRVAQSLP
;
A
#
# COMPACT_ATOMS: atom_id res chain seq x y z
N MET A 1 -3.09 -14.35 -13.07
CA MET A 1 -2.77 -13.03 -13.65
C MET A 1 -1.88 -13.23 -14.86
N ARG A 2 -1.96 -12.37 -15.88
CA ARG A 2 -1.01 -12.31 -17.00
C ARG A 2 -0.26 -10.99 -16.96
N VAL A 3 1.03 -11.02 -17.26
CA VAL A 3 1.92 -9.85 -17.22
C VAL A 3 2.66 -9.74 -18.55
N TRP A 4 2.73 -8.53 -19.09
CA TRP A 4 3.59 -8.16 -20.21
C TRP A 4 4.54 -7.07 -19.74
N ALA A 5 5.78 -7.11 -20.21
CA ALA A 5 6.78 -6.08 -19.93
C ALA A 5 7.66 -5.85 -21.16
N ASP A 6 8.09 -4.60 -21.37
CA ASP A 6 8.95 -4.20 -22.50
C ASP A 6 10.45 -4.10 -22.12
N GLY A 7 10.79 -4.31 -20.85
CA GLY A 7 12.16 -4.15 -20.32
C GLY A 7 12.65 -2.70 -20.25
N ARG A 8 11.82 -1.71 -20.59
CA ARG A 8 12.14 -0.26 -20.65
C ARG A 8 11.26 0.58 -19.72
N GLY A 9 10.48 -0.07 -18.87
CA GLY A 9 9.60 0.53 -17.86
C GLY A 9 8.10 0.37 -18.15
N GLY A 10 7.74 -0.17 -19.31
CA GLY A 10 6.37 -0.54 -19.66
C GLY A 10 5.99 -1.88 -19.03
N ILE A 11 4.91 -1.89 -18.24
CA ILE A 11 4.35 -3.08 -17.61
C ILE A 11 2.83 -3.05 -17.78
N ARG A 12 2.26 -4.15 -18.27
CA ARG A 12 0.82 -4.37 -18.31
C ARG A 12 0.49 -5.62 -17.51
N ARG A 13 -0.52 -5.55 -16.64
CA ARG A 13 -1.03 -6.67 -15.85
C ARG A 13 -2.51 -6.84 -16.09
N GLN A 14 -2.96 -8.08 -16.28
CA GLN A 14 -4.37 -8.42 -16.38
C GLN A 14 -4.71 -9.53 -15.39
N TYR A 15 -5.70 -9.26 -14.55
CA TYR A 15 -6.24 -10.24 -13.62
C TYR A 15 -7.22 -11.15 -14.35
N LEU A 16 -6.99 -12.47 -14.25
CA LEU A 16 -7.74 -13.48 -15.00
C LEU A 16 -8.83 -14.17 -14.16
N SER A 17 -8.81 -13.97 -12.84
CA SER A 17 -9.67 -14.67 -11.88
C SER A 17 -9.82 -13.86 -10.58
N GLY A 18 -10.72 -14.31 -9.71
CA GLY A 18 -11.01 -13.67 -8.41
C GLY A 18 -11.80 -12.37 -8.52
N ALA A 19 -11.90 -11.64 -7.41
CA ALA A 19 -12.65 -10.38 -7.34
C ALA A 19 -12.12 -9.29 -8.29
N ALA A 20 -10.86 -9.39 -8.71
CA ALA A 20 -10.24 -8.46 -9.66
C ALA A 20 -10.30 -8.94 -11.11
N LYS A 21 -10.98 -10.06 -11.44
CA LYS A 21 -11.03 -10.60 -12.81
C LYS A 21 -11.46 -9.50 -13.80
N GLY A 22 -10.67 -9.32 -14.87
CA GLY A 22 -10.92 -8.32 -15.90
C GLY A 22 -10.22 -6.98 -15.66
N VAL A 23 -9.75 -6.70 -14.43
CA VAL A 23 -8.97 -5.51 -14.13
C VAL A 23 -7.65 -5.54 -14.90
N VAL A 24 -7.31 -4.41 -15.53
CA VAL A 24 -6.04 -4.18 -16.20
C VAL A 24 -5.29 -3.05 -15.49
N LEU A 25 -4.02 -3.28 -15.18
CA LEU A 25 -3.09 -2.24 -14.75
C LEU A 25 -2.09 -2.00 -15.86
N LEU A 26 -1.83 -0.75 -16.16
CA LEU A 26 -0.81 -0.32 -17.12
C LEU A 26 0.11 0.66 -16.41
N GLN A 27 1.41 0.47 -16.56
CA GLN A 27 2.43 1.40 -16.12
C GLN A 27 3.40 1.60 -17.27
N ASN A 28 3.82 2.84 -17.48
CA ASN A 28 4.92 3.19 -18.38
C ASN A 28 5.66 4.40 -17.79
N ARG A 29 6.58 5.00 -18.56
CA ARG A 29 7.36 6.16 -18.10
C ARG A 29 6.52 7.41 -17.83
N SER A 30 5.35 7.52 -18.43
CA SER A 30 4.45 8.67 -18.30
C SER A 30 3.48 8.53 -17.11
N GLY A 31 3.37 7.35 -16.49
CA GLY A 31 2.51 7.16 -15.33
C GLY A 31 1.97 5.75 -15.18
N SER A 32 0.88 5.65 -14.42
CA SER A 32 0.16 4.41 -14.14
C SER A 32 -1.33 4.61 -14.37
N TRP A 33 -2.00 3.58 -14.85
CA TRP A 33 -3.44 3.57 -15.13
C TRP A 33 -4.05 2.24 -14.71
N GLN A 34 -5.33 2.30 -14.36
CA GLN A 34 -6.16 1.14 -14.10
C GLN A 34 -7.38 1.17 -14.99
N ARG A 35 -7.79 0.01 -15.51
CA ARG A 35 -9.08 -0.18 -16.17
C ARG A 35 -9.86 -1.25 -15.42
N PRO A 36 -11.04 -0.96 -14.85
CA PRO A 36 -11.92 -2.00 -14.33
C PRO A 36 -12.47 -2.87 -15.48
N PRO A 37 -13.13 -4.01 -15.19
CA PRO A 37 -13.56 -4.96 -16.22
C PRO A 37 -14.40 -4.32 -17.34
N ASP A 38 -15.35 -3.46 -16.97
CA ASP A 38 -16.34 -2.87 -17.87
C ASP A 38 -16.21 -1.34 -17.98
N GLY A 39 -15.01 -0.79 -17.74
CA GLY A 39 -14.81 0.66 -17.74
C GLY A 39 -13.65 1.14 -18.61
N THR A 40 -13.44 2.45 -18.59
CA THR A 40 -12.32 3.11 -19.26
C THR A 40 -11.08 3.13 -18.38
N PHE A 41 -9.92 3.39 -18.98
CA PHE A 41 -8.71 3.61 -18.19
C PHE A 41 -8.89 4.87 -17.32
N GLN A 42 -8.41 4.76 -16.09
CA GLN A 42 -8.33 5.84 -15.12
C GLN A 42 -6.85 6.03 -14.79
N SER A 43 -6.36 7.26 -14.78
CA SER A 43 -5.02 7.54 -14.25
C SER A 43 -4.97 7.10 -12.79
N LEU A 44 -3.83 6.60 -12.33
CA LEU A 44 -3.57 6.38 -10.92
C LEU A 44 -2.68 7.52 -10.43
N PRO A 45 -2.92 8.06 -9.22
CA PRO A 45 -2.07 9.10 -8.67
C PRO A 45 -0.65 8.58 -8.49
N SER A 46 0.34 9.42 -8.82
CA SER A 46 1.72 9.15 -8.46
C SER A 46 1.85 9.36 -6.95
N ALA A 47 1.78 8.26 -6.20
CA ALA A 47 2.15 8.29 -4.79
C ALA A 47 3.63 8.66 -4.73
N GLY A 48 3.96 9.82 -4.15
CA GLY A 48 5.35 10.26 -3.96
C GLY A 48 6.25 9.07 -3.62
N SER A 49 7.22 8.81 -4.50
CA SER A 49 8.00 7.58 -4.48
C SER A 49 9.46 7.94 -4.26
N LEU A 50 10.14 7.09 -3.49
CA LEU A 50 11.59 7.04 -3.51
C LEU A 50 12.06 6.64 -4.92
N THR A 51 13.19 7.18 -5.32
CA THR A 51 13.93 6.70 -6.50
C THR A 51 14.46 5.28 -6.25
N PRO A 52 14.77 4.51 -7.32
CA PRO A 52 15.37 3.18 -7.17
C PRO A 52 16.64 3.19 -6.31
N ASP A 53 17.49 4.20 -6.47
CA ASP A 53 18.74 4.34 -5.71
C ASP A 53 18.46 4.59 -4.22
N GLU A 54 17.51 5.48 -3.91
CA GLU A 54 17.10 5.73 -2.52
C GLU A 54 16.48 4.51 -1.83
N VAL A 55 15.80 3.65 -2.59
CA VAL A 55 15.27 2.36 -2.09
C VAL A 55 16.43 1.40 -1.86
N ALA A 56 17.33 1.24 -2.83
CA ALA A 56 18.49 0.35 -2.73
C ALA A 56 19.38 0.71 -1.53
N ASP A 57 19.67 2.00 -1.38
CA ASP A 57 20.41 2.57 -0.25
C ASP A 57 19.77 2.26 1.10
N ALA A 58 18.45 2.43 1.19
CA ALA A 58 17.69 2.12 2.38
C ALA A 58 17.76 0.61 2.69
N MET A 59 17.61 -0.24 1.67
CA MET A 59 17.71 -1.68 1.81
C MET A 59 19.09 -2.12 2.29
N ILE A 60 20.19 -1.60 1.73
CA ILE A 60 21.56 -1.95 2.13
C ILE A 60 21.82 -1.60 3.60
N ARG A 61 21.33 -0.43 4.05
CA ARG A 61 21.45 0.01 5.44
C ARG A 61 20.65 -0.86 6.40
N ASN A 62 19.44 -1.27 6.01
CA ASN A 62 18.46 -1.88 6.91
C ASN A 62 18.40 -3.42 6.85
N TYR A 63 18.95 -4.02 5.80
CA TYR A 63 18.85 -5.45 5.51
C TYR A 63 20.22 -6.05 5.21
N LYS A 64 20.32 -7.36 5.37
CA LYS A 64 21.41 -8.20 4.89
C LYS A 64 20.93 -8.90 3.62
N LEU A 65 21.69 -8.71 2.55
CA LEU A 65 21.45 -9.35 1.26
C LEU A 65 22.39 -10.54 1.12
N SER A 66 21.87 -11.69 0.70
CA SER A 66 22.68 -12.86 0.35
C SER A 66 22.17 -13.48 -0.93
N VAL A 67 23.10 -13.87 -1.80
CA VAL A 67 22.80 -14.57 -3.05
C VAL A 67 23.15 -16.05 -2.91
N SER A 68 22.26 -16.92 -3.36
CA SER A 68 22.49 -18.36 -3.42
C SER A 68 21.92 -18.96 -4.70
N GLU A 69 22.20 -20.24 -4.94
CA GLU A 69 21.43 -21.01 -5.91
C GLU A 69 19.93 -21.00 -5.54
N GLY A 70 19.08 -20.83 -6.56
CA GLY A 70 17.63 -20.90 -6.46
C GLY A 70 17.06 -22.18 -7.06
N ARG A 71 15.74 -22.31 -7.01
CA ARG A 71 15.00 -23.42 -7.65
C ARG A 71 14.71 -23.10 -9.12
N ARG A 72 14.10 -24.05 -9.83
CA ARG A 72 13.55 -23.79 -11.16
C ARG A 72 12.15 -23.18 -11.05
N TYR A 73 11.89 -22.12 -11.81
CA TYR A 73 10.57 -21.50 -11.99
C TYR A 73 10.32 -21.33 -13.48
N ALA A 74 9.12 -21.70 -13.96
CA ALA A 74 8.80 -21.71 -15.39
C ALA A 74 9.88 -22.42 -16.25
N GLY A 75 10.48 -23.50 -15.73
CA GLY A 75 11.56 -24.23 -16.39
C GLY A 75 12.97 -23.60 -16.28
N ILE A 76 13.10 -22.36 -15.80
CA ILE A 76 14.35 -21.59 -15.74
C ILE A 76 15.01 -21.77 -14.37
N ARG A 77 16.33 -22.05 -14.34
CA ARG A 77 17.09 -22.11 -13.09
C ARG A 77 17.40 -20.70 -12.59
N THR A 78 17.09 -20.43 -11.33
CA THR A 78 17.19 -19.08 -10.75
C THR A 78 18.39 -18.91 -9.82
N ARG A 79 18.78 -17.65 -9.60
CA ARG A 79 19.55 -17.21 -8.44
C ARG A 79 18.58 -16.66 -7.40
N ARG A 80 18.75 -17.06 -6.13
CA ARG A 80 17.93 -16.56 -5.03
C ARG A 80 18.64 -15.40 -4.35
N ILE A 81 17.97 -14.26 -4.24
CA ILE A 81 18.34 -13.16 -3.36
C ILE A 81 17.48 -13.24 -2.10
N ALA A 82 18.10 -13.53 -0.95
CA ALA A 82 17.43 -13.44 0.34
C ALA A 82 17.72 -12.07 0.97
N ILE A 83 16.65 -11.37 1.35
CA ILE A 83 16.63 -10.05 1.98
C ILE A 83 16.20 -10.26 3.43
N ARG A 84 17.18 -10.35 4.34
CA ARG A 84 16.92 -10.59 5.77
C ARG A 84 17.06 -9.28 6.54
N PRO A 85 16.13 -8.97 7.45
CA PRO A 85 16.25 -7.74 8.22
C PRO A 85 17.43 -7.81 9.19
N ARG A 86 18.03 -6.65 9.47
CA ARG A 86 19.01 -6.52 10.56
C ARG A 86 18.35 -6.53 11.94
N GLU A 87 17.08 -6.13 11.99
CA GLU A 87 16.26 -6.06 13.20
C GLU A 87 15.07 -7.03 13.08
N SER A 88 14.80 -7.83 14.11
CA SER A 88 13.82 -8.93 14.03
C SER A 88 12.37 -8.49 13.85
N TRP A 89 12.04 -7.24 14.15
CA TRP A 89 10.69 -6.69 14.04
C TRP A 89 10.29 -6.28 12.61
N ARG A 90 11.20 -6.41 11.63
CA ARG A 90 10.95 -6.11 10.22
C ARG A 90 10.56 -7.35 9.41
N PRO A 91 9.81 -7.20 8.31
CA PRO A 91 9.57 -8.30 7.38
C PRO A 91 10.86 -8.75 6.69
N SER A 92 10.82 -9.94 6.07
CA SER A 92 11.87 -10.41 5.17
C SER A 92 11.30 -10.70 3.79
N ARG A 93 12.17 -10.79 2.77
CA ARG A 93 11.76 -11.04 1.38
C ARG A 93 12.75 -11.96 0.68
N SER A 94 12.28 -12.73 -0.27
CA SER A 94 13.09 -13.62 -1.10
C SER A 94 12.68 -13.44 -2.55
N LEU A 95 13.67 -13.16 -3.41
CA LEU A 95 13.49 -13.03 -4.84
C LEU A 95 14.21 -14.18 -5.53
N SER A 96 13.54 -14.89 -6.44
CA SER A 96 14.16 -15.87 -7.32
C SER A 96 14.24 -15.26 -8.71
N ILE A 97 15.45 -15.05 -9.21
CA ILE A 97 15.73 -14.23 -10.39
C ILE A 97 16.29 -15.11 -11.50
N ASP A 98 15.82 -14.91 -12.73
CA ASP A 98 16.48 -15.43 -13.93
C ASP A 98 17.85 -14.75 -14.10
N PRO A 99 18.98 -15.47 -14.00
CA PRO A 99 20.30 -14.86 -14.07
C PRO A 99 20.63 -14.26 -15.44
N SER A 100 19.93 -14.66 -16.50
CA SER A 100 20.19 -14.17 -17.87
C SER A 100 19.51 -12.83 -18.16
N THR A 101 18.34 -12.59 -17.55
CA THR A 101 17.50 -11.40 -17.83
C THR A 101 17.33 -10.47 -16.64
N GLY A 102 17.63 -10.93 -15.43
CA GLY A 102 17.33 -10.22 -14.20
C GLY A 102 15.83 -10.25 -13.82
N LEU A 103 15.00 -10.99 -14.56
CA LEU A 103 13.56 -11.08 -14.27
C LEU A 103 13.31 -11.83 -12.96
N VAL A 104 12.52 -11.24 -12.07
CA VAL A 104 12.06 -11.90 -10.84
C VAL A 104 10.96 -12.91 -11.20
N LEU A 105 11.28 -14.20 -11.11
CA LEU A 105 10.38 -15.31 -11.40
C LEU A 105 9.55 -15.77 -10.18
N GLN A 106 10.07 -15.55 -8.98
CA GLN A 106 9.30 -15.67 -7.74
C GLN A 106 9.64 -14.51 -6.80
N ASP A 107 8.62 -13.97 -6.16
CA ASP A 107 8.71 -12.99 -5.09
C ASP A 107 7.93 -13.49 -3.87
N ALA A 108 8.62 -13.72 -2.77
CA ALA A 108 8.04 -14.18 -1.52
C ALA A 108 8.33 -13.18 -0.40
N THR A 109 7.29 -12.73 0.30
CA THR A 109 7.41 -11.82 1.46
C THR A 109 6.95 -12.54 2.71
N TYR A 110 7.68 -12.33 3.80
CA TYR A 110 7.45 -12.95 5.10
C TYR A 110 7.27 -11.89 6.18
N ALA A 111 6.35 -12.15 7.10
CA ALA A 111 6.14 -11.34 8.27
C ALA A 111 7.37 -11.39 9.21
N PRO A 112 7.47 -10.48 10.19
CA PRO A 112 8.54 -10.52 11.19
C PRO A 112 8.67 -11.86 11.93
N ASP A 113 7.56 -12.56 12.14
CA ASP A 113 7.52 -13.90 12.75
C ASP A 113 7.91 -15.05 11.79
N GLY A 114 8.30 -14.72 10.55
CA GLY A 114 8.69 -15.67 9.52
C GLY A 114 7.54 -16.30 8.74
N ARG A 115 6.27 -16.04 9.10
CA ARG A 115 5.11 -16.56 8.34
C ARG A 115 5.05 -15.92 6.95
N THR A 116 4.71 -16.73 5.96
CA THR A 116 4.49 -16.26 4.58
C THR A 116 3.32 -15.28 4.53
N ARG A 117 3.55 -14.07 4.02
CA ARG A 117 2.50 -13.07 3.74
C ARG A 117 1.97 -13.19 2.32
N SER A 118 2.90 -13.32 1.38
CA SER A 118 2.60 -13.39 -0.05
C SER A 118 3.68 -14.17 -0.78
N ILE A 119 3.25 -14.92 -1.78
CA ILE A 119 4.12 -15.53 -2.79
C ILE A 119 3.48 -15.22 -4.14
N THR A 120 4.27 -14.61 -5.02
CA THR A 120 3.92 -14.45 -6.43
C THR A 120 4.95 -15.20 -7.25
N GLU A 121 4.50 -16.05 -8.16
CA GLU A 121 5.39 -16.82 -9.03
C GLU A 121 4.86 -16.92 -10.46
N TYR A 122 5.78 -16.98 -11.41
CA TYR A 122 5.47 -17.23 -12.80
C TYR A 122 5.41 -18.74 -13.06
N ILE A 123 4.27 -19.20 -13.56
CA ILE A 123 4.07 -20.60 -13.99
C ILE A 123 4.57 -20.84 -15.43
N SER A 124 4.68 -19.77 -16.23
CA SER A 124 5.17 -19.77 -17.60
C SER A 124 5.71 -18.40 -17.95
N VAL A 125 6.78 -18.35 -18.74
CA VAL A 125 7.43 -17.13 -19.22
C VAL A 125 7.79 -17.33 -20.69
N GLN A 126 7.54 -16.29 -21.49
CA GLN A 126 7.94 -16.24 -22.89
C GLN A 126 8.73 -14.95 -23.11
N TYR A 127 9.92 -15.08 -23.69
CA TYR A 127 10.77 -13.96 -24.05
C TYR A 127 10.58 -13.62 -25.54
N GLY A 128 10.53 -12.34 -25.86
CA GLY A 128 10.36 -11.87 -27.23
C GLY A 128 9.90 -10.43 -27.30
N ALA A 129 9.94 -9.87 -28.51
CA ALA A 129 9.43 -8.54 -28.77
C ALA A 129 7.93 -8.48 -28.45
N GLN A 130 7.52 -7.42 -27.75
CA GLN A 130 6.12 -7.16 -27.44
C GLN A 130 5.54 -6.19 -28.46
N ALA A 131 4.23 -6.29 -28.72
CA ALA A 131 3.55 -5.32 -29.57
C ALA A 131 3.60 -3.92 -28.94
N ALA A 132 4.03 -2.92 -29.71
CA ALA A 132 4.22 -1.55 -29.22
C ALA A 132 2.96 -0.96 -28.56
N GLY A 133 1.78 -1.24 -29.13
CA GLY A 133 0.49 -0.76 -28.62
C GLY A 133 0.09 -1.28 -27.24
N LEU A 134 0.77 -2.30 -26.69
CA LEU A 134 0.42 -2.85 -25.37
C LEU A 134 0.69 -1.87 -24.22
N PHE A 135 1.65 -0.97 -24.40
CA PHE A 135 2.16 -0.06 -23.38
C PHE A 135 1.86 1.42 -23.66
N GLU A 136 1.13 1.71 -24.74
CA GLU A 136 0.74 3.07 -25.09
C GLU A 136 -0.11 3.72 -24.01
N THR A 137 0.19 4.98 -23.72
CA THR A 137 -0.60 5.81 -22.81
C THR A 137 -2.04 5.91 -23.31
N PRO A 138 -3.05 5.54 -22.51
CA PRO A 138 -4.44 5.59 -22.96
C PRO A 138 -4.87 7.04 -23.23
N LYS A 139 -5.23 7.34 -24.49
CA LYS A 139 -5.58 8.72 -24.93
C LYS A 139 -6.81 9.29 -24.21
N ASN A 140 -7.78 8.44 -23.88
CA ASN A 140 -9.04 8.83 -23.23
C ASN A 140 -9.08 8.34 -21.77
N ALA A 141 -7.93 8.33 -21.08
CA ALA A 141 -7.92 8.01 -19.66
C ALA A 141 -8.68 9.10 -18.89
N ALA A 142 -9.70 8.70 -18.15
CA ALA A 142 -10.30 9.59 -17.16
C ALA A 142 -9.21 9.96 -16.15
N ARG A 143 -9.09 11.24 -15.81
CA ARG A 143 -8.32 11.61 -14.63
C ARG A 143 -9.10 11.09 -13.43
N THR A 144 -8.43 10.35 -12.56
CA THR A 144 -8.93 10.29 -11.19
C THR A 144 -8.78 11.71 -10.68
N ASP A 145 -9.90 12.41 -10.54
CA ASP A 145 -9.90 13.61 -9.74
C ASP A 145 -9.36 13.24 -8.35
N ASP A 146 -8.80 14.23 -7.65
CA ASP A 146 -8.43 14.13 -6.23
C ASP A 146 -9.60 13.66 -5.34
N ALA A 147 -10.80 13.42 -5.89
CA ALA A 147 -12.01 12.94 -5.25
C ALA A 147 -12.31 11.43 -5.52
N SER A 148 -11.43 10.69 -6.20
CA SER A 148 -11.65 9.24 -6.30
C SER A 148 -11.54 8.60 -4.91
N PRO A 149 -12.47 7.73 -4.51
CA PRO A 149 -12.49 7.17 -3.16
C PRO A 149 -11.19 6.44 -2.83
N GLY A 150 -10.50 6.85 -1.76
CA GLY A 150 -9.22 6.29 -1.34
C GLY A 150 -8.02 6.78 -2.15
N SER A 151 -8.16 7.83 -2.96
CA SER A 151 -7.04 8.46 -3.65
C SER A 151 -6.16 9.23 -2.67
N TYR A 152 -4.86 9.00 -2.76
CA TYR A 152 -3.84 9.72 -2.00
C TYR A 152 -3.13 10.70 -2.92
N THR A 153 -3.14 11.98 -2.56
CA THR A 153 -2.41 13.02 -3.28
C THR A 153 -1.34 13.60 -2.39
N ALA A 154 -0.09 13.45 -2.82
CA ALA A 154 1.06 13.98 -2.09
C ALA A 154 1.03 15.52 -2.07
N ARG A 155 1.61 16.10 -1.02
CA ARG A 155 1.79 17.54 -0.83
C ARG A 155 3.25 17.84 -0.53
N ALA A 156 3.71 18.99 -1.00
CA ALA A 156 5.09 19.41 -0.82
C ALA A 156 5.37 19.84 0.63
N SER A 157 4.37 20.39 1.32
CA SER A 157 4.52 20.91 2.68
C SER A 157 3.33 20.58 3.58
N ASN A 158 3.55 20.66 4.89
CA ASN A 158 2.50 20.54 5.90
C ASN A 158 1.46 21.65 5.80
N ASP A 159 1.85 22.84 5.34
CA ASP A 159 0.92 23.95 5.14
C ASP A 159 -0.10 23.64 4.05
N GLN A 160 0.32 22.96 2.97
CA GLN A 160 -0.60 22.51 1.93
C GLN A 160 -1.57 21.43 2.45
N VAL A 161 -1.09 20.49 3.28
CA VAL A 161 -1.96 19.49 3.92
C VAL A 161 -2.97 20.18 4.84
N ARG A 162 -2.53 21.18 5.62
CA ARG A 162 -3.39 21.97 6.51
C ARG A 162 -4.41 22.79 5.73
N ALA A 163 -4.01 23.41 4.63
CA ALA A 163 -4.92 24.16 3.76
C ALA A 163 -6.05 23.28 3.21
N ASP A 164 -5.75 22.02 2.88
CA ASP A 164 -6.72 21.08 2.32
C ASP A 164 -7.66 20.42 3.34
N THR A 165 -7.20 20.26 4.59
CA THR A 165 -7.88 19.38 5.57
C THR A 165 -8.24 20.07 6.87
N GLY A 166 -7.69 21.27 7.13
CA GLY A 166 -7.73 21.95 8.42
C GLY A 166 -6.72 21.40 9.46
N LEU A 167 -6.03 20.30 9.15
CA LEU A 167 -5.13 19.60 10.06
C LEU A 167 -3.73 19.38 9.45
N PRO A 168 -2.66 19.36 10.26
CA PRO A 168 -1.33 19.02 9.76
C PRO A 168 -1.23 17.52 9.42
N ALA A 169 -0.23 17.14 8.64
CA ALA A 169 0.08 15.73 8.46
C ALA A 169 0.58 15.12 9.79
N PRO A 170 0.22 13.87 10.11
CA PRO A 170 0.58 13.24 11.36
C PRO A 170 2.08 12.88 11.42
N VAL A 171 2.80 13.45 12.40
CA VAL A 171 4.21 13.18 12.64
C VAL A 171 4.39 12.51 14.01
N PRO A 172 4.79 11.23 14.06
CA PRO A 172 5.03 10.55 15.33
C PRO A 172 6.34 11.03 15.97
N ARG A 173 6.39 11.10 17.30
CA ARG A 173 7.62 11.44 18.05
C ARG A 173 8.63 10.28 18.08
N TYR A 174 8.15 9.06 17.89
CA TYR A 174 8.98 7.86 17.77
C TYR A 174 8.83 7.28 16.37
N LEU A 175 9.96 6.99 15.74
CA LEU A 175 10.02 6.25 14.50
C LEU A 175 11.08 5.15 14.65
N PRO A 176 10.79 3.89 14.27
CA PRO A 176 11.76 2.81 14.36
C PRO A 176 13.02 3.16 13.56
N LYS A 177 14.18 2.73 14.06
CA LYS A 177 15.47 2.97 13.39
C LYS A 177 15.36 2.65 11.90
N GLY A 178 15.94 3.49 11.04
CA GLY A 178 16.03 3.26 9.59
C GLY A 178 14.79 3.62 8.77
N PHE A 179 13.65 3.88 9.42
CA PHE A 179 12.50 4.48 8.75
C PHE A 179 12.73 5.97 8.53
N ARG A 180 12.21 6.50 7.41
CA ARG A 180 12.14 7.93 7.11
C ARG A 180 10.80 8.28 6.48
N GLN A 181 10.39 9.54 6.56
CA GLN A 181 9.21 10.02 5.86
C GLN A 181 9.44 9.94 4.35
N ILE A 182 8.54 9.24 3.65
CA ILE A 182 8.53 9.09 2.19
C ILE A 182 7.65 10.17 1.58
N SER A 183 6.48 10.42 2.17
CA SER A 183 5.58 11.48 1.72
C SER A 183 4.60 11.90 2.81
N GLN A 184 4.04 13.10 2.63
CA GLN A 184 2.85 13.58 3.31
C GLN A 184 1.83 14.01 2.26
N GLY A 185 0.55 13.97 2.62
CA GLY A 185 -0.50 14.27 1.67
C GLY A 185 -1.89 14.16 2.25
N VAL A 186 -2.85 14.06 1.34
CA VAL A 186 -4.27 14.01 1.65
C VAL A 186 -4.86 12.74 1.03
N LEU A 187 -5.65 12.03 1.83
CA LEU A 187 -6.51 10.94 1.37
C LEU A 187 -7.92 11.47 1.21
N SER A 188 -8.54 11.28 0.06
CA SER A 188 -9.92 11.68 -0.20
C SER A 188 -10.86 10.47 -0.17
N SER A 189 -11.98 10.58 0.54
CA SER A 189 -13.03 9.56 0.53
C SER A 189 -14.01 9.76 -0.64
N SER A 190 -14.86 8.76 -0.90
CA SER A 190 -15.98 8.88 -1.84
C SER A 190 -16.94 10.01 -1.51
N ALA A 191 -17.04 10.37 -0.23
CA ALA A 191 -17.88 11.45 0.26
C ALA A 191 -17.19 12.82 0.16
N GLY A 192 -15.99 12.91 -0.43
CA GLY A 192 -15.21 14.14 -0.56
C GLY A 192 -14.50 14.56 0.72
N VAL A 193 -14.51 13.73 1.78
CA VAL A 193 -13.81 14.01 3.03
C VAL A 193 -12.31 13.86 2.79
N LYS A 194 -11.57 14.92 3.12
CA LYS A 194 -10.10 14.98 2.99
C LYS A 194 -9.44 14.74 4.34
N THR A 195 -8.57 13.73 4.39
CA THR A 195 -7.89 13.27 5.60
C THR A 195 -6.37 13.44 5.46
N PRO A 196 -5.67 14.08 6.41
CA PRO A 196 -4.21 14.10 6.43
C PRO A 196 -3.62 12.70 6.50
N ALA A 197 -2.55 12.48 5.75
CA ALA A 197 -1.82 11.22 5.73
C ALA A 197 -0.31 11.44 5.69
N SER A 198 0.44 10.53 6.32
CA SER A 198 1.90 10.47 6.26
C SER A 198 2.35 9.04 6.01
N ARG A 199 3.40 8.88 5.19
CA ARG A 199 3.97 7.59 4.84
C ARG A 199 5.45 7.57 5.18
N TYR A 200 5.89 6.49 5.79
CA TYR A 200 7.26 6.24 6.20
C TYR A 200 7.70 4.89 5.65
N GLY A 201 9.00 4.71 5.44
CA GLY A 201 9.53 3.39 5.08
C GLY A 201 11.04 3.31 5.23
N ASP A 202 11.53 2.07 5.16
CA ASP A 202 12.93 1.71 5.42
C ASP A 202 13.62 1.03 4.22
N GLY A 203 12.95 1.03 3.07
CA GLY A 203 13.39 0.37 1.83
C GLY A 203 12.63 -0.90 1.51
N LEU A 204 12.02 -1.57 2.50
CA LEU A 204 11.17 -2.73 2.27
C LEU A 204 9.84 -2.63 3.02
N ALA A 205 9.89 -2.27 4.30
CA ALA A 205 8.74 -2.08 5.15
C ALA A 205 8.20 -0.64 5.05
N ALA A 206 6.90 -0.48 5.32
CA ALA A 206 6.21 0.80 5.25
C ALA A 206 5.24 0.98 6.43
N ILE A 207 5.11 2.23 6.86
CA ILE A 207 4.10 2.67 7.83
C ILE A 207 3.30 3.81 7.20
N SER A 208 1.99 3.71 7.22
CA SER A 208 1.06 4.77 6.83
C SER A 208 0.26 5.21 8.05
N ILE A 209 0.14 6.53 8.24
CA ILE A 209 -0.59 7.14 9.35
C ILE A 209 -1.65 8.06 8.76
N PHE A 210 -2.87 7.93 9.24
CA PHE A 210 -4.03 8.73 8.83
C PHE A 210 -4.68 9.38 10.06
N VAL A 211 -5.21 10.58 9.90
CA VAL A 211 -5.98 11.27 10.95
C VAL A 211 -7.46 11.22 10.64
N GLN A 212 -8.22 10.48 11.43
CA GLN A 212 -9.68 10.51 11.40
C GLN A 212 -10.17 11.73 12.20
N GLY A 213 -10.72 12.72 11.48
CA GLY A 213 -11.28 13.95 12.06
C GLY A 213 -10.88 15.22 11.30
N GLY A 214 -11.13 15.28 9.99
CA GLY A 214 -11.03 16.51 9.18
C GLY A 214 -12.39 17.20 9.02
N VAL A 215 -12.41 18.39 8.38
CA VAL A 215 -13.65 19.11 8.06
C VAL A 215 -14.65 18.17 7.35
N GLY A 216 -15.81 17.93 7.98
CA GLY A 216 -16.84 16.99 7.50
C GLY A 216 -16.85 15.65 8.24
N ASP A 217 -16.86 15.68 9.57
CA ASP A 217 -16.85 14.52 10.48
C ASP A 217 -17.97 13.51 10.18
N MET A 218 -17.65 12.51 9.34
CA MET A 218 -18.34 11.23 9.25
C MET A 218 -17.29 10.17 8.94
N GLY A 219 -17.10 9.23 9.89
CA GLY A 219 -16.15 8.12 9.78
C GLY A 219 -16.31 7.31 8.50
N PHE A 220 -15.26 6.55 8.17
CA PHE A 220 -15.05 5.78 6.93
C PHE A 220 -16.16 4.78 6.51
N ASP A 221 -17.27 4.67 7.25
CA ASP A 221 -18.36 3.71 7.05
C ASP A 221 -19.71 4.31 6.63
N GLN A 222 -19.83 5.63 6.43
CA GLN A 222 -21.09 6.21 5.93
C GLN A 222 -21.03 6.46 4.42
N VAL A 223 -21.37 5.43 3.65
CA VAL A 223 -21.86 5.60 2.28
C VAL A 223 -23.25 6.26 2.38
N PRO A 224 -23.48 7.46 1.81
CA PRO A 224 -24.83 8.00 1.67
C PRO A 224 -25.59 7.12 0.68
N GLY A 225 -26.55 6.35 1.19
CA GLY A 225 -27.36 5.46 0.38
C GLY A 225 -28.19 6.25 -0.63
N ALA A 226 -28.19 5.74 -1.87
CA ALA A 226 -29.27 5.94 -2.82
C ALA A 226 -30.60 5.64 -2.13
N ASP A 227 -31.46 6.65 -2.03
CA ASP A 227 -32.80 6.52 -1.50
C ASP A 227 -33.73 6.05 -2.63
N THR A 228 -33.91 4.74 -2.73
CA THR A 228 -35.10 4.17 -3.37
C THR A 228 -35.68 3.12 -2.43
N GLY A 229 -36.57 3.58 -1.56
CA GLY A 229 -37.84 2.91 -1.29
C GLY A 229 -37.78 1.55 -0.59
N THR A 230 -38.54 1.50 0.50
CA THR A 230 -39.24 0.32 1.05
C THR A 230 -38.54 -0.42 2.20
N ARG A 231 -39.06 -0.13 3.41
CA ARG A 231 -39.22 -0.99 4.59
C ARG A 231 -38.09 -2.00 4.90
N GLY A 232 -37.23 -1.59 5.83
CA GLY A 232 -36.39 -2.50 6.59
C GLY A 232 -35.24 -1.76 7.27
N ARG A 233 -35.51 -1.02 8.35
CA ARG A 233 -34.45 -0.43 9.19
C ARG A 233 -33.65 -1.56 9.88
N ARG A 234 -32.74 -2.21 9.17
CA ARG A 234 -31.57 -2.85 9.75
C ARG A 234 -30.47 -1.80 9.80
N ARG A 235 -30.50 -1.00 10.87
CA ARG A 235 -29.27 -0.34 11.36
C ARG A 235 -28.26 -1.46 11.58
N TYR A 236 -27.19 -1.52 10.79
CA TYR A 236 -25.97 -2.21 11.19
C TYR A 236 -25.38 -1.41 12.35
N ARG A 237 -26.00 -1.58 13.53
CA ARG A 237 -25.42 -1.28 14.81
C ARG A 237 -24.24 -2.26 14.89
N TRP A 238 -23.01 -1.75 14.77
CA TRP A 238 -21.85 -2.43 15.33
C TRP A 238 -22.30 -2.98 16.68
N ARG A 239 -22.26 -4.31 16.84
CA ARG A 239 -22.68 -5.00 18.05
C ARG A 239 -22.03 -4.27 19.23
N ARG A 240 -22.82 -3.50 19.99
CA ARG A 240 -22.63 -3.36 21.43
C ARG A 240 -22.86 -4.76 22.00
N GLY A 241 -21.84 -5.59 21.88
CA GLY A 241 -21.75 -6.91 22.49
C GLY A 241 -20.53 -6.90 23.39
N ILE A 242 -20.74 -6.41 24.61
CA ILE A 242 -20.07 -6.81 25.85
C ILE A 242 -18.57 -7.09 25.73
N GLU A 243 -17.74 -6.11 26.08
CA GLU A 243 -16.52 -6.36 26.86
C GLU A 243 -16.56 -5.43 28.07
N MET A 244 -16.80 -6.01 29.23
CA MET A 244 -16.53 -5.36 30.51
C MET A 244 -15.04 -5.00 30.55
N GLY A 245 -14.71 -3.74 30.82
CA GLY A 245 -13.35 -3.32 31.19
C GLY A 245 -12.50 -2.60 30.14
N ARG A 246 -13.06 -2.01 29.07
CA ARG A 246 -12.27 -1.17 28.14
C ARG A 246 -12.09 0.26 28.68
N THR A 247 -10.84 0.63 28.96
CA THR A 247 -10.44 2.00 29.27
C THR A 247 -10.61 2.90 28.03
N PRO A 248 -11.29 4.06 28.12
CA PRO A 248 -11.29 5.06 27.05
C PRO A 248 -9.86 5.38 26.58
N GLY A 249 -9.63 5.37 25.26
CA GLY A 249 -8.31 5.63 24.66
C GLY A 249 -7.39 4.41 24.52
N ALA A 250 -7.84 3.19 24.87
CA ALA A 250 -7.09 1.98 24.56
C ALA A 250 -7.02 1.73 23.03
N PRO A 251 -5.85 1.35 22.48
CA PRO A 251 -5.70 1.10 21.05
C PRO A 251 -6.46 -0.15 20.62
N ILE A 252 -7.12 -0.08 19.47
CA ILE A 252 -7.70 -1.25 18.78
C ILE A 252 -6.64 -1.77 17.82
N ILE A 253 -6.31 -3.05 17.92
CA ILE A 253 -5.25 -3.68 17.13
C ILE A 253 -5.86 -4.81 16.31
N GLU A 254 -5.70 -4.72 14.99
CA GLU A 254 -6.09 -5.75 14.05
C GLU A 254 -4.84 -6.19 13.29
N THR A 255 -4.52 -7.48 13.34
CA THR A 255 -3.41 -8.04 12.57
C THR A 255 -3.93 -9.13 11.66
N ASP A 256 -3.69 -8.97 10.36
CA ASP A 256 -3.91 -10.01 9.37
C ASP A 256 -2.57 -10.58 8.87
N ARG A 257 -2.61 -11.44 7.85
CA ARG A 257 -1.38 -12.04 7.30
C ARG A 257 -0.49 -11.03 6.58
N GLN A 258 -1.01 -9.90 6.14
CA GLN A 258 -0.31 -8.92 5.32
C GLN A 258 0.14 -7.69 6.11
N ARG A 259 -0.64 -7.26 7.10
CA ARG A 259 -0.44 -5.99 7.81
C ARG A 259 -1.00 -6.02 9.24
N THR A 260 -0.54 -5.05 10.02
CA THR A 260 -1.15 -4.66 11.29
C THR A 260 -1.75 -3.27 11.14
N THR A 261 -2.97 -3.12 11.62
CA THR A 261 -3.70 -1.86 11.74
C THR A 261 -3.90 -1.55 13.22
N ILE A 262 -3.56 -0.33 13.63
CA ILE A 262 -3.79 0.18 14.98
C ILE A 262 -4.64 1.44 14.88
N SER A 263 -5.79 1.43 15.54
CA SER A 263 -6.63 2.62 15.71
C SER A 263 -6.49 3.13 17.14
N ILE A 264 -6.17 4.42 17.32
CA ILE A 264 -5.96 5.02 18.65
C ILE A 264 -6.54 6.43 18.70
N GLU A 265 -7.18 6.78 19.81
CA GLU A 265 -7.64 8.15 20.07
C GLU A 265 -6.64 8.88 20.98
N ARG A 266 -6.21 10.07 20.55
CA ARG A 266 -5.29 10.95 21.29
C ARG A 266 -5.69 12.40 21.09
N TYR A 267 -5.75 13.17 22.18
CA TYR A 267 -6.00 14.62 22.17
C TYR A 267 -7.13 15.09 21.23
N ARG A 268 -8.26 14.35 21.23
CA ARG A 268 -9.46 14.57 20.40
C ARG A 268 -9.33 14.25 18.91
N LEU A 269 -8.25 13.60 18.51
CA LEU A 269 -8.07 13.06 17.17
C LEU A 269 -8.07 11.53 17.23
N SER A 270 -8.65 10.91 16.22
CA SER A 270 -8.49 9.47 16.00
C SER A 270 -7.40 9.26 14.95
N TYR A 271 -6.53 8.29 15.17
CA TYR A 271 -5.46 7.93 14.26
C TYR A 271 -5.62 6.50 13.81
N VAL A 272 -5.35 6.24 12.53
CA VAL A 272 -5.19 4.90 11.99
C VAL A 272 -3.75 4.75 11.52
N VAL A 273 -3.05 3.78 12.11
CA VAL A 273 -1.67 3.44 11.79
C VAL A 273 -1.67 2.06 11.14
N ILE A 274 -1.21 1.97 9.91
CA ILE A 274 -1.10 0.71 9.17
C ILE A 274 0.37 0.46 8.89
N GLY A 275 0.87 -0.72 9.22
CA GLY A 275 2.25 -1.08 8.94
C GLY A 275 2.43 -2.57 8.76
N ASP A 276 3.57 -2.94 8.20
CA ASP A 276 3.94 -4.32 7.93
C ASP A 276 5.11 -4.80 8.83
N ILE A 277 5.34 -4.09 9.94
CA ILE A 277 6.30 -4.43 11.01
C ILE A 277 5.64 -5.15 12.18
N HIS A 278 6.43 -5.56 13.18
CA HIS A 278 5.92 -6.19 14.40
C HIS A 278 4.97 -5.25 15.15
N VAL A 279 3.93 -5.81 15.76
CA VAL A 279 2.85 -5.07 16.43
C VAL A 279 3.37 -4.13 17.51
N ASP A 280 4.35 -4.56 18.31
CA ASP A 280 4.90 -3.74 19.40
C ASP A 280 5.57 -2.46 18.89
N GLU A 281 6.33 -2.55 17.79
CA GLU A 281 6.96 -1.38 17.19
C GLU A 281 5.94 -0.44 16.55
N LEU A 282 4.91 -0.99 15.89
CA LEU A 282 3.83 -0.20 15.35
C LEU A 282 3.01 0.49 16.45
N LEU A 283 2.81 -0.18 17.59
CA LEU A 283 2.12 0.36 18.75
C LEU A 283 2.92 1.52 19.38
N ARG A 284 4.25 1.40 19.48
CA ARG A 284 5.11 2.51 19.93
C ARG A 284 5.01 3.73 19.02
N VAL A 285 4.94 3.52 17.70
CA VAL A 285 4.69 4.61 16.75
C VAL A 285 3.34 5.26 17.02
N ALA A 286 2.27 4.47 17.10
CA ALA A 286 0.91 4.95 17.35
C ALA A 286 0.78 5.72 18.68
N GLN A 287 1.42 5.24 19.74
CA GLN A 287 1.43 5.89 21.05
C GLN A 287 2.23 7.20 21.09
N SER A 288 3.16 7.39 20.15
CA SER A 288 4.01 8.58 20.07
C SER A 288 3.38 9.72 19.26
N LEU A 289 2.21 9.49 18.65
CA LEU A 289 1.46 10.50 17.92
C LEU A 289 1.04 11.66 18.83
N PRO A 290 0.91 12.87 18.26
CA PRO A 290 0.60 14.08 19.01
C PRO A 290 -0.84 14.12 19.53
#